data_AF-A0AAE0J7Y1-F1
#
_entry.id   AF-A0AAE0J7Y1-F1
#
_cell.length_a   1.000
_cell.length_b   1.000
_cell.length_c   1.000
_cell.angle_alpha   90.00
_cell.angle_beta   90.00
_cell.angle_gamma   90.00
#
_symmetry.space_group_name_H-M   'P 1'
#
loop_
_entity.id
_entity.type
_entity.pdbx_description
1 polymer ?
#
loop_
_entity_poly.entity_id
_entity_poly.type
_entity_poly.pdbx_seq_one_letter_code
_entity_poly.pdbx_strand_id
1 'polypeptide(L)'
;MEQDLACNVNKCGAQLTGQALVTACRSVGNLILSHAICMDCASRHGFTSQGPYTCPVCRQPLNEAETGRQLLRPSEEWKSVILCGLSPTVVMECAGRALSFWSYQMTNQMSVLTFLAAL
;
A
#
# COMPACT_ATOMS: atom_id res chain seq x y z
N MET A 1 -7.76 17.40 7.89
CA MET A 1 -8.11 15.96 7.90
C MET A 1 -7.11 15.28 6.97
N GLU A 2 -6.35 14.31 7.45
CA GLU A 2 -5.44 13.55 6.57
C GLU A 2 -6.27 12.87 5.48
N GLN A 3 -5.85 13.00 4.23
CA GLN A 3 -6.55 12.36 3.11
C GLN A 3 -6.28 10.86 3.15
N ASP A 4 -7.32 10.04 3.07
CA ASP A 4 -7.12 8.59 2.97
C ASP A 4 -6.52 8.22 1.61
N LEU A 5 -5.66 7.19 1.59
CA LEU A 5 -5.19 6.59 0.35
C LEU A 5 -6.36 5.99 -0.43
N ALA A 6 -6.20 5.85 -1.74
CA ALA A 6 -7.17 5.21 -2.62
C ALA A 6 -6.56 3.96 -3.22
N CYS A 7 -7.42 2.97 -3.51
CA CYS A 7 -7.01 1.72 -4.11
C CYS A 7 -6.29 1.96 -5.45
N ASN A 8 -5.13 1.33 -5.61
CA ASN A 8 -4.31 1.46 -6.83
C ASN A 8 -4.79 0.61 -8.01
N VAL A 9 -5.79 -0.25 -7.84
CA VAL A 9 -6.38 -0.99 -8.97
C VAL A 9 -7.13 -0.01 -9.87
N ASN A 10 -6.80 -0.02 -11.16
CA ASN A 10 -7.37 0.88 -12.14
C ASN A 10 -8.91 0.84 -12.10
N LYS A 11 -9.55 2.02 -12.14
CA LYS A 11 -11.00 2.23 -12.04
C LYS A 11 -11.67 1.84 -10.72
N CYS A 12 -10.94 1.40 -9.69
CA CYS A 12 -11.52 1.11 -8.39
C CYS A 12 -11.85 2.40 -7.62
N GLY A 13 -10.84 3.25 -7.37
CA GLY A 13 -11.02 4.54 -6.69
C GLY A 13 -11.51 4.49 -5.24
N ALA A 14 -11.75 3.30 -4.68
CA ALA A 14 -12.20 3.13 -3.31
C ALA A 14 -11.18 3.69 -2.31
N GLN A 15 -11.65 4.48 -1.35
CA GLN A 15 -10.82 4.90 -0.21
C GLN A 15 -10.44 3.68 0.61
N LEU A 16 -9.16 3.63 1.01
CA LEU A 16 -8.62 2.58 1.82
C LEU A 16 -8.90 2.92 3.29
N THR A 17 -9.91 2.27 3.84
CA THR A 17 -10.33 2.44 5.23
C THR A 17 -10.24 1.10 5.96
N GLY A 18 -9.80 1.13 7.23
CA GLY A 18 -9.61 -0.08 8.02
C GLY A 18 -8.38 -0.89 7.59
N GLN A 19 -8.52 -1.72 6.55
CA GLN A 19 -7.46 -2.61 6.06
C GLN A 19 -7.22 -2.48 4.56
N ALA A 20 -5.97 -2.67 4.15
CA ALA A 20 -5.60 -2.81 2.74
C ALA A 20 -4.57 -3.92 2.57
N LEU A 21 -4.58 -4.56 1.40
CA LEU A 21 -3.48 -5.39 0.96
C LEU A 21 -2.40 -4.48 0.35
N VAL A 22 -1.17 -4.59 0.84
CA VAL A 22 0.00 -3.90 0.28
C VAL A 22 0.90 -4.94 -0.39
N THR A 23 1.32 -4.66 -1.62
CA THR A 23 2.26 -5.50 -2.37
C THR A 23 3.61 -4.80 -2.48
N ALA A 24 4.71 -5.50 -2.21
CA ALA A 24 6.07 -5.01 -2.39
C ALA A 24 6.55 -5.26 -3.83
N CYS A 25 5.99 -4.55 -4.81
CA CYS A 25 6.41 -4.72 -6.21
C CYS A 25 7.76 -4.03 -6.50
N ARG A 26 8.55 -4.68 -7.35
CA ARG A 26 9.87 -4.29 -7.81
C ARG A 26 9.85 -4.12 -9.34
N SER A 27 9.65 -2.91 -9.85
CA SER A 27 10.19 -2.60 -11.18
C SER A 27 10.19 -1.11 -11.47
N VAL A 28 11.27 -0.40 -11.09
CA VAL A 28 12.31 0.10 -12.02
C VAL A 28 13.53 0.46 -11.15
N GLY A 29 14.63 -0.29 -11.26
CA GLY A 29 15.85 -0.04 -10.47
C GLY A 29 15.69 -0.32 -8.96
N ASN A 30 16.28 0.53 -8.11
CA ASN A 30 16.23 0.41 -6.63
C ASN A 30 14.92 0.93 -6.00
N LEU A 31 13.93 1.33 -6.81
CA LEU A 31 12.67 1.87 -6.31
C LEU A 31 11.63 0.75 -6.13
N ILE A 32 11.13 0.60 -4.91
CA ILE A 32 10.00 -0.29 -4.62
C ILE A 32 8.72 0.47 -4.96
N LEU A 33 8.04 0.05 -6.02
CA LEU A 33 6.71 0.56 -6.38
C LEU A 33 5.69 -0.29 -5.65
N SER A 34 5.55 -0.08 -4.33
CA SER A 34 4.50 -0.76 -3.59
C SER A 34 3.12 -0.30 -4.08
N HIS A 35 2.12 -1.17 -4.00
CA HIS A 35 0.73 -0.84 -4.32
C HIS A 35 -0.18 -1.18 -3.14
N ALA A 36 -1.10 -0.29 -2.81
CA ALA A 36 -2.14 -0.51 -1.81
C ALA A 36 -3.49 -0.80 -2.50
N ILE A 37 -4.11 -1.89 -2.10
CA ILE A 37 -5.27 -2.50 -2.76
C ILE A 37 -6.36 -2.72 -1.71
N CYS A 38 -7.60 -2.31 -2.01
CA CYS A 38 -8.72 -2.55 -1.09
C CYS A 38 -9.01 -4.06 -0.98
N MET A 39 -9.61 -4.48 0.12
CA MET A 39 -9.86 -5.91 0.38
C MET A 39 -10.78 -6.57 -0.66
N ASP A 40 -11.70 -5.82 -1.27
CA ASP A 40 -12.56 -6.31 -2.35
C ASP A 40 -11.78 -6.60 -3.64
N CYS A 41 -10.86 -5.71 -4.01
CA CYS A 41 -9.96 -5.94 -5.13
C CYS A 41 -8.98 -7.08 -4.83
N ALA A 42 -8.41 -7.13 -3.63
CA ALA A 42 -7.54 -8.22 -3.21
C ALA A 42 -8.24 -9.58 -3.35
N SER A 43 -9.49 -9.67 -2.89
CA SER A 43 -10.29 -10.90 -3.00
C SER A 43 -10.60 -11.27 -4.46
N ARG A 44 -11.03 -10.31 -5.27
CA ARG A 44 -11.30 -10.53 -6.72
C ARG A 44 -10.06 -10.97 -7.49
N HIS A 45 -8.87 -10.59 -7.04
CA HIS A 45 -7.59 -10.95 -7.66
C HIS A 45 -6.89 -12.15 -6.98
N GLY A 46 -7.59 -12.90 -6.13
CA GLY A 46 -7.11 -14.18 -5.61
C GLY A 46 -6.16 -14.10 -4.41
N PHE A 47 -6.06 -12.97 -3.72
CA PHE A 47 -5.23 -12.82 -2.51
C PHE A 47 -5.89 -13.38 -1.23
N THR A 48 -6.96 -14.17 -1.38
CA THR A 48 -7.63 -14.89 -0.29
C THR A 48 -7.26 -16.38 -0.26
N SER A 49 -6.72 -16.93 -1.34
CA SER A 49 -6.16 -18.28 -1.43
C SER A 49 -4.64 -18.26 -1.26
N GLN A 50 -4.04 -19.42 -0.99
CA GLN A 50 -2.58 -19.57 -1.08
C GLN A 50 -2.12 -19.30 -2.53
N GLY A 51 -0.92 -18.74 -2.69
CA GLY A 51 -0.38 -18.26 -3.96
C GLY A 51 -0.29 -19.31 -5.09
N PRO A 52 0.19 -18.92 -6.28
CA PRO A 52 0.96 -17.73 -6.58
C PRO A 52 0.12 -16.47 -6.77
N TYR A 53 0.70 -15.30 -6.48
CA TYR A 53 0.05 -14.00 -6.65
C TYR A 53 0.58 -13.24 -7.86
N THR A 54 -0.27 -12.41 -8.45
CA THR A 54 0.13 -11.43 -9.46
C THR A 54 -0.44 -10.08 -9.08
N CYS A 55 0.41 -9.04 -9.02
CA CYS A 55 -0.04 -7.70 -8.72
C CYS A 55 -1.07 -7.24 -9.76
N PRO A 56 -2.29 -6.83 -9.37
CA PRO A 56 -3.30 -6.39 -10.32
C PRO A 56 -2.99 -5.00 -10.92
N VAL A 57 -2.02 -4.28 -10.36
CA VAL A 57 -1.62 -2.94 -10.81
C VAL A 57 -0.50 -3.02 -11.84
N CYS A 58 0.66 -3.60 -11.47
CA CYS A 58 1.84 -3.65 -12.35
C CYS A 58 2.12 -5.02 -12.98
N ARG A 59 1.26 -6.02 -12.73
CA ARG A 59 1.38 -7.40 -13.27
C ARG A 59 2.62 -8.18 -12.84
N GLN A 60 3.37 -7.69 -11.88
CA GLN A 60 4.50 -8.43 -11.32
C GLN A 60 4.03 -9.71 -10.60
N PRO A 61 4.66 -10.87 -10.85
CA PRO A 61 4.50 -12.07 -10.03
C PRO A 61 5.05 -11.83 -8.62
N LEU A 62 4.32 -12.22 -7.58
CA LEU A 62 4.69 -12.00 -6.18
C LEU A 62 4.68 -13.32 -5.42
N ASN A 63 5.63 -13.46 -4.50
CA ASN A 63 5.59 -14.49 -3.46
C ASN A 63 4.82 -13.98 -2.22
N GLU A 64 4.58 -14.87 -1.25
CA GLU A 64 3.82 -14.53 -0.04
C GLU A 64 4.48 -13.42 0.79
N ALA A 65 5.81 -13.40 0.89
CA ALA A 65 6.55 -12.38 1.65
C ALA A 65 6.52 -10.99 1.00
N GLU A 66 6.16 -10.91 -0.28
CA GLU A 66 5.96 -9.65 -1.02
C GLU A 66 4.53 -9.11 -0.91
N THR A 67 3.71 -9.71 -0.04
CA THR A 67 2.32 -9.30 0.21
C THR A 67 2.06 -9.17 1.70
N GLY A 68 1.30 -8.17 2.10
CA GLY A 68 0.96 -7.98 3.51
C GLY A 68 -0.36 -7.25 3.69
N ARG A 69 -1.16 -7.65 4.67
CA ARG A 69 -2.35 -6.89 5.08
C ARG A 69 -1.92 -5.82 6.07
N GLN A 70 -2.23 -4.57 5.75
CA GLN A 70 -1.94 -3.42 6.59
C GLN A 70 -3.21 -2.95 7.30
N LEU A 71 -3.10 -2.73 8.61
CA LEU A 71 -4.09 -1.98 9.38
C LEU A 71 -3.77 -0.49 9.24
N LEU A 72 -4.71 0.27 8.67
CA LEU A 72 -4.49 1.68 8.27
C LEU A 72 -4.69 2.65 9.44
N ARG A 73 -5.48 2.24 10.44
CA ARG A 73 -5.73 3.00 11.67
C ARG A 73 -5.56 2.08 12.88
N PRO A 74 -4.31 1.72 13.24
CA PRO A 74 -4.05 0.85 14.38
C PRO A 74 -4.33 1.55 15.71
N SER A 75 -4.75 0.78 16.73
CA SER A 75 -4.90 1.29 18.10
C SER A 75 -3.53 1.59 18.73
N GLU A 76 -3.51 2.36 19.82
CA GLU A 76 -2.26 2.66 20.54
C GLU A 76 -1.59 1.40 21.09
N GLU A 77 -2.38 0.45 21.60
CA GLU A 77 -1.90 -0.84 22.10
C GLU A 77 -1.22 -1.64 20.98
N TRP A 78 -1.82 -1.64 19.78
CA TRP A 78 -1.24 -2.31 18.62
C TRP A 78 0.10 -1.66 18.22
N LYS A 79 0.19 -0.32 18.22
CA LYS A 79 1.43 0.40 17.95
C LYS A 79 2.52 0.01 18.95
N SER A 80 2.20 -0.10 20.24
CA SER A 80 3.16 -0.57 21.25
C SER A 80 3.63 -1.99 20.97
N VAL A 81 2.72 -2.91 20.65
CA VAL A 81 3.06 -4.32 20.37
C VAL A 81 4.03 -4.45 19.19
N ILE A 82 3.86 -3.68 18.12
CA ILE A 82 4.72 -3.79 16.93
C ILE A 82 6.02 -2.99 17.04
N LEU A 83 6.09 -1.99 17.91
CA LEU A 83 7.27 -1.10 18.03
C LEU A 83 8.18 -1.43 19.21
N CYS A 84 7.63 -1.85 20.36
CA CYS A 84 8.41 -2.11 21.56
C CYS A 84 9.34 -3.32 21.36
N GLY A 85 10.65 -3.07 21.34
CA GLY A 85 11.69 -4.09 21.09
C GLY A 85 12.50 -3.85 19.80
N LEU A 86 12.04 -2.94 18.93
CA LEU A 86 12.80 -2.51 17.77
C LEU A 86 13.82 -1.42 18.14
N SER A 87 14.98 -1.42 17.47
CA SER A 87 15.96 -0.34 17.64
C SER A 87 15.47 0.95 16.97
N PRO A 88 15.93 2.13 17.41
CA PRO A 88 15.58 3.40 16.76
C PRO A 88 15.87 3.40 15.26
N THR A 89 16.96 2.77 14.82
CA THR A 89 17.32 2.66 13.40
C THR A 89 16.24 1.95 12.60
N VAL A 90 15.76 0.78 13.06
CA VAL A 90 14.73 0.01 12.37
C VAL A 90 13.42 0.79 12.30
N VAL A 91 13.03 1.46 13.40
CA VAL A 91 11.82 2.30 13.43
C VAL A 91 11.90 3.42 12.40
N MET A 92 13.04 4.12 12.32
CA MET A 92 13.23 5.21 11.37
C MET A 92 13.26 4.72 9.91
N GLU A 93 13.82 3.55 9.63
CA GLU A 93 13.77 2.94 8.30
C GLU A 93 12.32 2.61 7.87
N CYS A 94 11.52 2.03 8.77
CA CYS A 94 10.11 1.75 8.54
C CYS A 94 9.33 3.05 8.26
N ALA A 95 9.52 4.07 9.10
CA ALA A 95 8.89 5.37 8.94
C ALA A 95 9.26 6.03 7.61
N GLY A 96 10.55 6.02 7.23
CA GLY A 96 11.03 6.55 5.96
C GLY A 96 10.35 5.89 4.76
N ARG A 97 10.27 4.55 4.74
CA ARG A 97 9.58 3.81 3.67
C ARG A 97 8.09 4.14 3.60
N ALA A 98 7.41 4.23 4.75
CA ALA A 98 5.99 4.59 4.81
C ALA A 98 5.74 6.01 4.29
N LEU A 99 6.57 6.97 4.68
CA LEU A 99 6.49 8.37 4.21
C LEU A 99 6.76 8.48 2.70
N SER A 100 7.79 7.80 2.19
CA SER A 100 8.06 7.78 0.75
C SER A 100 6.89 7.21 -0.05
N PHE A 101 6.31 6.10 0.44
CA PHE A 101 5.12 5.52 -0.18
C PHE A 101 3.95 6.50 -0.17
N TRP A 102 3.64 7.08 0.99
CA TRP A 102 2.54 8.05 1.12
C TRP A 102 2.69 9.24 0.18
N SER A 103 3.87 9.89 0.17
CA SER A 103 4.15 11.04 -0.68
C SER A 103 4.01 10.72 -2.17
N TYR A 104 4.47 9.53 -2.60
CA TYR A 104 4.27 9.06 -3.97
C TYR A 104 2.78 8.90 -4.31
N GLN A 105 1.99 8.29 -3.42
CA GLN A 105 0.55 8.11 -3.63
C GLN A 105 -0.19 9.44 -3.72
N MET A 106 0.09 10.37 -2.82
CA MET A 106 -0.52 11.71 -2.85
C MET A 106 -0.17 12.46 -4.14
N THR A 107 1.09 12.39 -4.59
CA THR A 107 1.52 13.04 -5.83
C THR A 107 0.81 12.46 -7.06
N ASN A 108 0.71 11.13 -7.17
CA ASN A 108 0.00 10.49 -8.28
C ASN A 108 -1.50 10.80 -8.26
N GLN A 109 -2.13 10.76 -7.09
CA GLN A 109 -3.55 11.07 -6.96
C GLN A 109 -3.85 12.53 -7.30
N MET A 110 -3.01 13.47 -6.84
CA MET A 110 -3.13 14.88 -7.21
C MET A 110 -2.97 15.09 -8.72
N SER A 111 -2.00 14.41 -9.37
CA SER A 111 -1.79 14.52 -10.82
C SER A 111 -3.01 14.04 -11.63
N VAL A 112 -3.72 13.02 -11.17
CA VAL A 112 -4.94 12.54 -11.83
C VAL A 112 -6.08 13.56 -11.66
N LEU A 113 -6.24 14.12 -10.46
CA LEU A 113 -7.27 15.13 -10.19
C LEU A 113 -7.07 16.42 -10.98
N THR A 114 -5.83 16.90 -11.11
CA THR A 114 -5.53 18.11 -11.90
C THR A 114 -5.79 17.90 -13.39
N PHE A 115 -5.47 16.71 -13.93
CA PHE A 115 -5.77 16.37 -15.31
C PHE A 115 -7.28 16.34 -15.58
N LEU A 116 -8.06 15.73 -14.67
CA LEU A 116 -9.53 15.67 -14.80
C LEU A 116 -10.20 17.05 -14.66
N ALA A 117 -9.64 17.96 -13.84
CA ALA A 117 -10.16 19.31 -13.69
C ALA A 117 -9.84 20.23 -14.89
N ALA A 118 -8.94 19.80 -15.78
CA ALA A 118 -8.54 20.53 -16.97
C ALA A 118 -9.27 20.08 -18.26
N LEU A 119 -10.19 19.11 -18.14
CA LEU A 119 -11.06 18.59 -19.20
C LEU A 119 -12.50 19.09 -19.02
#